data_AF-A0A550I7J4-F1
#
_entry.id   AF-A0A550I7J4-F1
#
_cell.length_a   1.000
_cell.length_b   1.000
_cell.length_c   1.000
_cell.angle_alpha   90.00
_cell.angle_beta   90.00
_cell.angle_gamma   90.00
#
_symmetry.space_group_name_H-M   'P 1'
#
loop_
_entity.id
_entity.type
_entity.pdbx_description
1 polymer ?
#
loop_
_entity_poly.entity_id
_entity_poly.type
_entity_poly.pdbx_seq_one_letter_code
_entity_poly.pdbx_strand_id
1 'polypeptide(L)'
;MLELMVYITAALLTLSKFLDCYSTQLRIRNLNDETNSIGRTFMSLGIKNGIWIIFLISLLIILGSVFLISEYYSTLLYQCLFIITGILVSVVQFAVAHANYYGRENKITRLIRRIHIYKN
;
A
#
# COMPACT_ATOMS: atom_id res chain seq x y z
N MET A 1 15.55 -5.24 19.83
CA MET A 1 15.96 -4.41 18.66
C MET A 1 15.15 -4.78 17.42
N LEU A 2 15.04 -6.07 17.06
CA LEU A 2 14.31 -6.50 15.87
C LEU A 2 12.79 -6.29 15.98
N GLU A 3 12.19 -6.54 17.15
CA GLU A 3 10.78 -6.23 17.41
C GLU A 3 10.45 -4.74 17.23
N LEU A 4 11.33 -3.85 17.70
CA LEU A 4 11.19 -2.41 17.45
C LEU A 4 11.20 -2.10 15.96
N MET A 5 12.04 -2.79 15.17
CA MET A 5 12.05 -2.64 13.71
C MET A 5 10.75 -3.13 13.07
N VAL A 6 10.15 -4.23 13.56
CA VAL A 6 8.83 -4.69 13.10
C VAL A 6 7.78 -3.60 13.32
N TYR A 7 7.72 -2.99 14.51
CA TYR A 7 6.79 -1.89 14.79
C TYR A 7 7.04 -0.65 13.93
N ILE A 8 8.31 -0.27 13.71
CA ILE A 8 8.67 0.83 12.81
C ILE A 8 8.24 0.52 11.37
N THR A 9 8.47 -0.70 10.88
CA THR A 9 8.03 -1.12 9.55
C THR A 9 6.50 -1.11 9.43
N ALA A 10 5.77 -1.55 10.45
CA ALA A 10 4.32 -1.48 10.47
C ALA A 10 3.80 -0.04 10.46
N ALA A 11 4.44 0.87 11.18
CA ALA A 11 4.14 2.30 11.15
C ALA A 11 4.41 2.91 9.76
N LEU A 12 5.53 2.56 9.12
CA LEU A 12 5.87 2.98 7.76
C LEU A 12 4.86 2.48 6.73
N LEU A 13 4.46 1.20 6.81
CA LEU A 13 3.42 0.62 5.96
C LEU A 13 2.08 1.33 6.13
N THR A 14 1.70 1.61 7.37
CA THR A 14 0.45 2.31 7.68
C THR A 14 0.45 3.74 7.12
N LEU A 15 1.54 4.47 7.34
CA LEU A 15 1.69 5.84 6.85
C LEU A 15 1.74 5.91 5.33
N SER A 16 2.52 5.04 4.69
CA SER A 16 2.62 5.00 3.22
C SER A 16 1.29 4.61 2.59
N LYS A 17 0.55 3.66 3.17
CA LYS A 17 -0.78 3.29 2.69
C LYS A 17 -1.80 4.41 2.88
N PHE A 18 -1.74 5.14 4.00
CA PHE A 18 -2.57 6.30 4.23
C PHE A 18 -2.35 7.37 3.16
N LEU A 19 -1.08 7.71 2.87
CA LEU A 19 -0.74 8.71 1.86
C LEU A 19 -1.10 8.27 0.44
N ASP A 20 -0.93 6.98 0.14
CA ASP A 20 -1.37 6.37 -1.11
C ASP A 20 -2.89 6.54 -1.30
N CYS A 21 -3.70 6.15 -0.33
CA CYS A 21 -5.15 6.32 -0.38
C CYS A 21 -5.58 7.80 -0.43
N TYR A 22 -4.96 8.66 0.39
CA TYR A 22 -5.25 10.10 0.41
C TYR A 22 -4.95 10.76 -0.95
N SER A 23 -3.77 10.52 -1.50
CA SER A 23 -3.38 11.07 -2.81
C SER A 23 -4.22 10.49 -3.95
N THR A 24 -4.61 9.21 -3.87
CA THR A 24 -5.54 8.57 -4.80
C THR A 24 -6.90 9.24 -4.79
N GLN A 25 -7.42 9.60 -3.61
CA GLN A 25 -8.68 10.34 -3.49
C GLN A 25 -8.62 11.72 -4.17
N LEU A 26 -7.47 12.37 -4.16
CA LEU A 26 -7.27 13.65 -4.85
C LEU A 26 -7.16 13.47 -6.38
N ARG A 27 -6.61 12.33 -6.82
CA ARG A 27 -6.31 12.05 -8.23
C ARG A 27 -7.48 11.45 -9.00
N ILE A 28 -8.16 10.46 -8.45
CA ILE A 28 -9.23 9.70 -9.11
C ILE A 28 -10.54 10.50 -9.02
N ARG A 29 -11.13 10.80 -10.18
CA ARG A 29 -12.44 11.46 -10.27
C ARG A 29 -13.51 10.55 -10.82
N ASN A 30 -13.13 9.56 -11.62
CA ASN A 30 -14.04 8.59 -12.23
C ASN A 30 -13.56 7.16 -12.00
N LEU A 31 -14.50 6.20 -11.98
CA LEU A 31 -14.20 4.77 -11.86
C LEU A 31 -13.26 4.24 -12.95
N ASN A 32 -13.28 4.86 -14.13
CA ASN A 32 -12.44 4.49 -15.26
C ASN A 32 -10.96 4.88 -15.07
N ASP A 33 -10.67 5.76 -14.10
CA ASP A 33 -9.28 6.14 -13.78
C ASP A 33 -8.57 5.03 -12.98
N GLU A 34 -9.33 4.12 -12.34
CA GLU A 34 -8.82 3.00 -11.56
C GLU A 34 -8.61 1.77 -12.46
N THR A 35 -7.35 1.40 -12.69
CA THR A 35 -7.00 0.25 -13.54
C THR A 35 -7.23 -1.08 -12.84
N ASN A 36 -7.18 -1.12 -11.50
CA ASN A 36 -7.38 -2.35 -10.74
C ASN A 36 -8.87 -2.73 -10.65
N SER A 37 -9.24 -3.90 -11.16
CA SER A 37 -10.63 -4.40 -11.10
C SER A 37 -11.16 -4.55 -9.68
N ILE A 38 -10.31 -4.97 -8.74
CA ILE A 38 -10.67 -5.09 -7.32
C ILE A 38 -10.90 -3.68 -6.73
N GLY A 39 -9.99 -2.75 -7.01
CA GLY A 39 -10.12 -1.36 -6.58
C GLY A 39 -11.42 -0.72 -7.09
N ARG A 40 -11.71 -0.94 -8.38
CA ARG A 40 -12.94 -0.47 -9.02
C ARG A 40 -14.20 -1.06 -8.41
N THR A 41 -14.16 -2.33 -8.00
CA THR A 41 -15.29 -2.99 -7.31
C THR A 41 -15.60 -2.29 -5.99
N PHE A 42 -14.60 -2.01 -5.16
CA PHE A 42 -14.81 -1.28 -3.91
C PHE A 42 -15.23 0.17 -4.14
N MET A 43 -14.66 0.85 -5.14
CA MET A 43 -15.01 2.22 -5.50
C MET A 43 -16.40 2.35 -6.14
N SER A 44 -16.99 1.26 -6.65
CA SER A 44 -18.34 1.28 -7.26
C SER A 44 -19.45 1.69 -6.28
N LEU A 45 -19.23 1.46 -4.98
CA LEU A 45 -20.12 1.88 -3.89
C LEU A 45 -19.94 3.37 -3.52
N GLY A 46 -19.03 4.07 -4.20
CA GLY A 46 -18.63 5.45 -3.97
C GLY A 46 -17.11 5.54 -3.88
N ILE A 47 -16.49 6.35 -4.76
CA ILE A 47 -15.03 6.43 -4.92
C ILE A 47 -14.32 6.68 -3.57
N LYS A 48 -14.75 7.70 -2.84
CA LYS A 48 -14.17 8.05 -1.53
C LYS A 48 -14.30 6.90 -0.53
N ASN A 49 -15.51 6.34 -0.41
CA ASN A 49 -15.78 5.26 0.54
C ASN A 49 -14.97 4.00 0.19
N GLY A 50 -14.90 3.62 -1.09
CA GLY A 50 -14.11 2.49 -1.56
C GLY A 50 -12.63 2.63 -1.25
N ILE A 51 -12.05 3.81 -1.45
CA ILE A 51 -10.64 4.10 -1.10
C ILE A 51 -10.39 3.89 0.41
N TRP A 52 -11.28 4.41 1.27
CA TRP A 52 -11.12 4.27 2.73
C TRP A 52 -11.40 2.84 3.22
N ILE A 53 -12.29 2.10 2.57
CA ILE A 53 -12.49 0.67 2.84
C ILE A 53 -11.22 -0.13 2.52
N ILE A 54 -10.58 0.14 1.37
CA ILE A 54 -9.30 -0.50 1.02
C ILE A 54 -8.21 -0.15 2.04
N PHE A 55 -8.16 1.11 2.50
CA PHE A 55 -7.26 1.52 3.57
C PHE A 55 -7.52 0.73 4.86
N LEU A 56 -8.78 0.63 5.29
CA LEU A 56 -9.16 -0.09 6.50
C LEU A 56 -8.79 -1.59 6.42
N ILE A 57 -9.07 -2.25 5.30
CA ILE A 57 -8.70 -3.65 5.08
C ILE A 57 -7.17 -3.80 5.17
N SER A 58 -6.42 -2.89 4.54
CA SER A 58 -4.95 -2.92 4.60
C SER A 58 -4.43 -2.76 6.03
N LEU A 59 -5.04 -1.86 6.82
CA LEU A 59 -4.70 -1.65 8.21
C LEU A 59 -4.93 -2.92 9.05
N LEU A 60 -6.07 -3.60 8.86
CA LEU A 60 -6.37 -4.86 9.53
C LEU A 60 -5.35 -5.96 9.17
N ILE A 61 -4.92 -6.04 7.90
CA ILE A 61 -3.88 -6.98 7.46
C ILE A 61 -2.54 -6.67 8.13
N ILE A 62 -2.14 -5.39 8.21
CA ILE A 62 -0.89 -4.98 8.86
C ILE A 62 -0.92 -5.35 10.35
N LEU A 63 -1.99 -4.97 11.06
CA LEU A 63 -2.15 -5.27 12.49
C LEU A 63 -2.19 -6.78 12.75
N GLY A 64 -2.95 -7.52 11.94
CA GLY A 64 -3.00 -8.98 12.01
C GLY A 64 -1.64 -9.63 11.77
N SER A 65 -0.87 -9.09 10.81
CA SER A 65 0.48 -9.60 10.51
C SER A 65 1.46 -9.35 11.67
N VAL A 66 1.42 -8.15 12.28
CA VAL A 66 2.21 -7.84 13.48
C VAL A 66 1.83 -8.78 14.63
N PHE A 67 0.53 -8.95 14.89
CA PHE A 67 0.03 -9.86 15.93
C PHE A 67 0.53 -11.30 15.71
N LEU A 68 0.41 -11.83 14.48
CA LEU A 68 0.87 -13.17 14.16
C LEU A 68 2.38 -13.34 14.35
N ILE A 69 3.18 -12.34 13.95
CA ILE A 69 4.64 -12.37 14.12
C ILE A 69 5.03 -12.30 15.59
N SER A 70 4.32 -11.50 16.39
CA SER A 70 4.59 -11.37 17.82
C SER A 70 4.22 -12.63 18.60
N GLU A 71 3.06 -13.23 18.35
CA GLU A 71 2.51 -14.32 19.17
C GLU A 71 2.90 -15.72 18.67
N TYR A 72 2.94 -15.94 17.36
CA TYR A 72 3.07 -17.28 16.78
C TYR A 72 4.33 -17.48 15.96
N TYR A 73 4.87 -16.41 15.37
CA TYR A 73 5.98 -16.48 14.40
C TYR A 73 7.16 -15.57 14.79
N SER A 74 7.59 -15.65 16.05
CA SER A 74 8.66 -14.81 16.62
C SER A 74 10.09 -15.19 16.18
N THR A 75 10.24 -16.12 15.24
CA THR A 75 11.56 -16.50 14.74
C THR A 75 12.19 -15.39 13.91
N LEU A 76 13.53 -15.30 13.95
CA LEU A 76 14.33 -14.30 13.23
C LEU A 76 13.96 -14.20 11.74
N LEU A 77 13.71 -15.34 11.10
CA LEU A 77 13.39 -15.42 9.69
C LEU A 77 12.10 -14.64 9.35
N TYR A 78 11.01 -14.85 10.08
CA TYR A 78 9.73 -14.19 9.79
C TYR A 78 9.78 -12.69 10.06
N GLN A 79 10.46 -12.27 11.13
CA GLN A 79 10.66 -10.86 11.42
C GLN A 79 11.47 -10.17 10.32
N CYS A 80 12.57 -10.77 9.86
CA CYS A 80 13.37 -10.25 8.75
C CYS A 80 12.57 -10.18 7.44
N LEU A 81 11.80 -11.23 7.11
CA LEU A 81 10.96 -11.23 5.91
C LEU A 81 9.91 -10.11 5.95
N PHE A 82 9.24 -9.92 7.09
CA PHE A 82 8.28 -8.84 7.27
C PHE A 82 8.93 -7.46 7.12
N ILE A 83 10.08 -7.25 7.76
CA ILE A 83 10.81 -5.96 7.70
C ILE A 83 11.21 -5.65 6.26
N ILE A 84 11.87 -6.57 5.57
CA ILE A 84 12.38 -6.36 4.20
C ILE A 84 11.22 -6.11 3.23
N THR A 85 10.20 -6.97 3.27
CA THR A 85 9.03 -6.83 2.37
C THR A 85 8.25 -5.56 2.69
N GLY A 86 8.04 -5.25 3.96
CA GLY A 86 7.32 -4.05 4.38
C GLY A 86 8.01 -2.75 3.98
N ILE A 87 9.34 -2.69 4.05
CA ILE A 87 10.12 -1.55 3.56
C ILE A 87 9.96 -1.41 2.04
N LEU A 88 10.13 -2.49 1.28
CA LEU A 88 10.00 -2.46 -0.18
C LEU A 88 8.60 -2.00 -0.62
N VAL A 89 7.55 -2.54 0.00
CA VAL A 89 6.17 -2.14 -0.26
C VAL A 89 5.96 -0.68 0.09
N SER A 90 6.45 -0.21 1.25
CA SER A 90 6.32 1.19 1.66
C SER A 90 6.98 2.15 0.67
N VAL A 91 8.18 1.83 0.17
CA VAL A 91 8.87 2.65 -0.84
C VAL A 91 8.05 2.79 -2.11
N VAL A 92 7.49 1.68 -2.60
CA VAL A 92 6.61 1.70 -3.78
C VAL A 92 5.36 2.54 -3.51
N GLN A 93 4.72 2.36 -2.36
CA GLN A 93 3.52 3.12 -1.99
C GLN A 93 3.80 4.62 -1.84
N PHE A 94 4.91 5.01 -1.23
CA PHE A 94 5.33 6.42 -1.19
C PHE A 94 5.57 6.99 -2.60
N ALA A 95 6.20 6.21 -3.49
CA ALA A 95 6.43 6.63 -4.86
C ALA A 95 5.11 6.81 -5.63
N VAL A 96 4.14 5.91 -5.45
CA VAL A 96 2.80 6.05 -6.03
C VAL A 96 2.08 7.26 -5.45
N ALA A 97 2.12 7.44 -4.12
CA ALA A 97 1.48 8.56 -3.45
C ALA A 97 2.00 9.91 -3.94
N HIS A 98 3.33 10.03 -4.08
CA HIS A 98 3.97 11.21 -4.64
C HIS A 98 3.53 11.46 -6.09
N ALA A 99 3.50 10.43 -6.93
CA ALA A 99 3.08 10.57 -8.32
C ALA A 99 1.61 11.00 -8.44
N ASN A 100 0.73 10.45 -7.59
CA ASN A 100 -0.68 10.80 -7.53
C ASN A 100 -0.90 12.25 -7.09
N TYR A 101 -0.18 12.69 -6.05
CA TYR A 101 -0.31 14.03 -5.49
C TYR A 101 0.12 15.12 -6.49
N TYR A 102 1.26 14.94 -7.17
CA TYR A 102 1.76 15.93 -8.14
C TYR A 102 1.23 15.72 -9.57
N GLY A 103 0.55 14.60 -9.84
CA GLY A 103 0.07 14.23 -11.16
C GLY A 103 1.18 13.96 -12.19
N ARG A 104 2.42 13.71 -11.74
CA ARG A 104 3.60 13.46 -12.58
C ARG A 104 4.24 12.13 -12.20
N GLU A 105 4.59 11.33 -13.19
CA GLU A 105 5.25 10.05 -12.95
C GLU A 105 6.69 10.21 -12.47
N ASN A 106 7.12 9.34 -11.55
CA ASN A 106 8.51 9.19 -11.17
C ASN A 106 9.12 7.92 -11.83
N LYS A 107 10.40 7.67 -11.56
CA LYS A 107 11.12 6.51 -12.14
C LYS A 107 10.46 5.18 -11.76
N ILE A 108 9.96 5.06 -10.53
CA ILE A 108 9.34 3.83 -9.99
C ILE A 108 7.97 3.61 -10.64
N THR A 109 7.09 4.62 -10.66
CA THR A 109 5.76 4.47 -11.28
C THR A 109 5.84 4.25 -12.78
N ARG A 110 6.83 4.85 -13.46
CA ARG A 110 7.10 4.58 -14.88
C ARG A 110 7.52 3.14 -15.14
N LEU A 111 8.34 2.55 -14.26
CA LEU A 111 8.72 1.14 -14.35
C LEU A 111 7.50 0.23 -14.17
N ILE A 112 6.68 0.49 -13.14
CA ILE A 112 5.45 -0.27 -12.88
C ILE A 112 4.48 -0.18 -14.06
N ARG A 113 4.30 1.02 -14.62
CA ARG A 113 3.43 1.23 -15.79
C ARG A 113 3.92 0.44 -17.00
N ARG A 114 5.23 0.39 -17.29
CA ARG A 114 5.76 -0.44 -18.37
C ARG A 114 5.36 -1.90 -18.17
N ILE A 115 5.57 -2.44 -16.97
CA ILE A 115 5.22 -3.84 -16.66
C ILE A 115 3.71 -4.09 -16.83
N HIS A 116 2.86 -3.14 -16.39
CA HIS A 116 1.42 -3.27 -16.52
C HIS A 116 0.93 -3.21 -17.98
N ILE A 117 1.49 -2.32 -18.80
CA ILE A 117 1.16 -2.20 -20.23
C ILE A 117 1.58 -3.45 -21.00
N TYR A 118 2.67 -4.12 -20.66
CA TYR A 118 3.07 -5.38 -21.32
C TYR A 118 2.17 -6.56 -20.99
N LYS A 119 1.27 -6.43 -20.01
CA LYS A 119 0.40 -7.52 -19.53
C LYS A 119 -1.05 -7.41 -20.00
N ASN A 120 -1.44 -6.28 -20.59
CA ASN A 120 -2.72 -6.02 -21.25
C ASN A 120 -2.52 -5.96 -22.76
#